data_AF-A0A836P2N4-F1
#
_entry.id   AF-A0A836P2N4-F1
#
_cell.length_a   1.000
_cell.length_b   1.000
_cell.length_c   1.000
_cell.angle_alpha   90.00
_cell.angle_beta   90.00
_cell.angle_gamma   90.00
#
_symmetry.space_group_name_H-M   'P 1'
#
loop_
_entity.id
_entity.type
_entity.pdbx_description
1 polymer ?
#
loop_
_entity_poly.entity_id
_entity_poly.type
_entity_poly.pdbx_seq_one_letter_code
_entity_poly.pdbx_strand_id
1 'polypeptide(L)'
;MTALTAVAGSSCTHASPPAHLAAAITAAAHARTVSASAAPDNVPQPAVTRAAPTHADTTPYLCQPGTVACIAGGPLLASSPAEAHWLIAHGYPSPAEHARLSKMDLAQLQAESQAGNQAATVLYGTTTALSGRFYSGVAILRKAAASGNIYAYYGLSEAYICDTPQKNLVDSAAYLRLAYLLGDRKASAAIAQRGLSNIENVVADERAAVLYQIFANSPRPSPRPFE
;
A
#
# COMPACT_ATOMS: atom_id res chain seq x y z
N MET A 1 26.85 20.08 -19.82
CA MET A 1 25.37 20.08 -19.86
C MET A 1 24.93 18.63 -19.87
N THR A 2 24.41 18.12 -18.76
CA THR A 2 24.04 16.70 -18.62
C THR A 2 22.53 16.64 -18.39
N ALA A 3 21.81 16.02 -19.31
CA ALA A 3 20.36 15.91 -19.27
C ALA A 3 19.93 14.88 -18.20
N LEU A 4 19.10 15.32 -17.25
CA LEU A 4 18.40 14.41 -16.34
C LEU A 4 17.15 13.88 -17.05
N THR A 5 17.16 12.60 -17.41
CA THR A 5 15.94 11.86 -17.74
C THR A 5 15.19 11.52 -16.46
N ALA A 6 14.10 12.24 -16.19
CA ALA A 6 13.12 11.90 -15.17
C ALA A 6 12.36 10.63 -15.62
N VAL A 7 12.44 9.56 -14.83
CA VAL A 7 11.59 8.38 -15.05
C VAL A 7 10.22 8.71 -14.47
N ALA A 8 9.31 9.13 -15.35
CA ALA A 8 7.90 9.30 -15.03
C ALA A 8 7.27 7.93 -14.76
N GLY A 9 6.86 7.69 -13.51
CA GLY A 9 6.04 6.55 -13.13
C GLY A 9 4.58 6.94 -12.99
N SER A 10 3.97 7.48 -14.06
CA SER A 10 2.52 7.69 -14.15
C SER A 10 1.97 6.69 -15.16
N SER A 11 1.92 5.42 -14.79
CA SER A 11 1.42 4.37 -15.69
C SER A 11 -0.10 4.29 -15.63
N CYS A 12 -0.79 5.34 -16.09
CA CYS A 12 -2.22 5.26 -16.40
C CYS A 12 -2.40 4.38 -17.64
N THR A 13 -2.39 3.06 -17.46
CA THR A 13 -2.63 2.10 -18.53
C THR A 13 -4.11 1.69 -18.49
N HIS A 14 -4.83 1.98 -19.58
CA HIS A 14 -6.21 1.54 -19.76
C HIS A 14 -6.26 0.03 -20.00
N ALA A 15 -6.91 -0.71 -19.12
CA ALA A 15 -7.32 -2.09 -19.37
C ALA A 15 -8.81 -2.13 -19.72
N SER A 16 -9.15 -2.78 -20.84
CA SER A 16 -10.52 -2.96 -21.30
C SER A 16 -11.29 -3.95 -20.40
N PRO A 17 -12.59 -3.74 -20.12
CA PRO A 17 -13.33 -4.53 -19.14
C PRO A 17 -13.78 -5.90 -19.69
N PRO A 18 -13.63 -7.01 -18.92
CA PRO A 18 -14.34 -8.25 -19.18
C PRO A 18 -15.65 -8.36 -18.38
N ALA A 19 -16.62 -9.06 -18.97
CA ALA A 19 -18.02 -9.17 -18.55
C ALA A 19 -18.24 -9.88 -17.20
N HIS A 20 -19.27 -9.42 -16.47
CA HIS A 20 -19.68 -9.89 -15.15
C HIS A 20 -20.39 -11.25 -15.17
N LEU A 21 -20.00 -12.14 -14.24
CA LEU A 21 -20.84 -13.23 -13.74
C LEU A 21 -20.84 -13.17 -12.21
N ALA A 22 -22.03 -12.95 -11.65
CA ALA A 22 -22.28 -12.84 -10.22
C ALA A 22 -22.54 -14.23 -9.63
N ALA A 23 -21.93 -14.52 -8.46
CA ALA A 23 -22.38 -15.59 -7.59
C ALA A 23 -22.40 -15.09 -6.15
N ALA A 24 -23.60 -15.08 -5.59
CA ALA A 24 -23.89 -14.79 -4.19
C ALA A 24 -23.58 -16.02 -3.32
N ILE A 25 -23.00 -15.83 -2.14
CA ILE A 25 -23.01 -16.85 -1.09
C ILE A 25 -23.42 -16.20 0.23
N THR A 26 -24.52 -16.74 0.74
CA THR A 26 -25.26 -16.48 1.97
C THR A 26 -24.47 -16.76 3.25
N ALA A 27 -24.73 -15.95 4.28
CA ALA A 27 -24.28 -16.14 5.65
C ALA A 27 -25.11 -17.20 6.39
N ALA A 28 -24.45 -17.96 7.28
CA ALA A 28 -25.11 -18.72 8.34
C ALA A 28 -24.38 -18.49 9.67
N ALA A 29 -25.15 -18.06 10.68
CA ALA A 29 -24.76 -17.87 12.07
C ALA A 29 -25.30 -19.02 12.94
N HIS A 30 -24.87 -19.04 14.22
CA HIS A 30 -25.28 -19.86 15.39
C HIS A 30 -24.29 -21.00 15.71
N ALA A 31 -23.89 -21.29 16.96
CA ALA A 31 -24.42 -20.91 18.27
C ALA A 31 -23.32 -20.88 19.37
N ARG A 32 -23.59 -20.12 20.45
CA ARG A 32 -22.89 -20.15 21.75
C ARG A 32 -23.13 -21.46 22.48
N THR A 33 -22.11 -21.95 23.19
CA THR A 33 -22.32 -22.63 24.48
C THR A 33 -21.24 -22.16 25.46
N VAL A 34 -21.68 -21.71 26.64
CA VAL A 34 -20.85 -21.35 27.80
C VAL A 34 -20.83 -22.54 28.75
N SER A 35 -19.67 -22.88 29.31
CA SER A 35 -19.58 -23.56 30.61
C SER A 35 -18.27 -23.22 31.31
N ALA A 36 -18.38 -23.09 32.63
CA ALA A 36 -17.51 -22.35 33.50
C ALA A 36 -16.37 -23.17 34.13
N SER A 37 -15.29 -22.44 34.45
CA SER A 37 -14.31 -22.56 35.55
C SER A 37 -13.93 -23.93 36.12
N ALA A 38 -12.64 -24.24 36.01
CA ALA A 38 -11.80 -24.73 37.12
C ALA A 38 -10.32 -24.44 36.81
N ALA A 39 -9.66 -23.68 37.69
CA ALA A 39 -8.21 -23.71 37.92
C ALA A 39 -7.95 -24.78 39.02
N PRO A 40 -6.78 -25.44 39.13
CA PRO A 40 -5.44 -24.85 39.07
C PRO A 40 -4.38 -25.69 38.31
N ASP A 41 -3.26 -25.07 37.96
CA ASP A 41 -1.92 -25.53 38.37
C ASP A 41 -0.83 -24.79 37.59
N ASN A 42 0.08 -24.18 38.35
CA ASN A 42 1.16 -23.34 37.88
C ASN A 42 2.37 -24.23 37.55
N VAL A 43 2.49 -24.63 36.29
CA VAL A 43 3.70 -25.28 35.76
C VAL A 43 4.56 -24.21 35.08
N PRO A 44 5.85 -24.05 35.44
CA PRO A 44 6.74 -23.16 34.73
C PRO A 44 6.94 -23.67 33.30
N GLN A 45 6.23 -23.07 32.34
CA GLN A 45 6.40 -23.37 30.93
C GLN A 45 7.80 -22.90 30.51
N PRO A 46 8.63 -23.76 29.87
CA PRO A 46 9.90 -23.34 29.34
C PRO A 46 9.65 -22.22 28.32
N ALA A 47 10.42 -21.14 28.43
CA ALA A 47 10.34 -20.02 27.52
C ALA A 47 10.37 -20.55 26.08
N VAL A 48 9.25 -20.44 25.37
CA VAL A 48 9.23 -20.61 23.92
C VAL A 48 10.09 -19.48 23.41
N THR A 49 11.35 -19.81 23.09
CA THR A 49 12.24 -18.91 22.38
C THR A 49 11.50 -18.55 21.10
N ARG A 50 10.90 -17.36 21.08
CA ARG A 50 10.24 -16.80 19.91
C ARG A 50 11.31 -16.82 18.83
N ALA A 51 11.16 -17.72 17.86
CA ALA A 51 12.05 -17.77 16.72
C ALA A 51 12.12 -16.35 16.16
N ALA A 52 13.34 -15.83 16.06
CA ALA A 52 13.58 -14.54 15.42
C ALA A 52 12.85 -14.55 14.08
N PRO A 53 12.13 -13.47 13.70
CA PRO A 53 11.48 -13.42 12.41
C PRO A 53 12.54 -13.75 11.35
N THR A 54 12.24 -14.74 10.51
CA THR A 54 13.06 -15.05 9.33
C THR A 54 13.39 -13.73 8.66
N HIS A 55 14.67 -13.36 8.64
CA HIS A 55 15.11 -12.10 8.05
C HIS A 55 14.64 -12.11 6.59
N ALA A 56 13.58 -11.35 6.30
CA ALA A 56 13.09 -11.19 4.95
C ALA A 56 14.25 -10.63 4.11
N ASP A 57 14.47 -11.18 2.92
CA ASP A 57 15.57 -10.74 2.05
C ASP A 57 15.37 -9.27 1.66
N THR A 58 16.26 -8.41 2.15
CA THR A 58 16.23 -6.96 1.92
C THR A 58 16.99 -6.55 0.67
N THR A 59 17.83 -7.43 0.13
CA THR A 59 18.70 -7.18 -1.03
C THR A 59 17.93 -6.56 -2.22
N PRO A 60 16.71 -7.04 -2.57
CA PRO A 60 15.96 -6.50 -3.70
C PRO A 60 15.50 -5.05 -3.55
N TYR A 61 15.51 -4.50 -2.33
CA TYR A 61 15.04 -3.14 -2.03
C TYR A 61 16.17 -2.12 -1.94
N LEU A 62 17.40 -2.58 -1.72
CA LEU A 62 18.54 -1.69 -1.49
C LEU A 62 18.96 -0.99 -2.79
N CYS A 63 19.15 0.32 -2.71
CA CYS A 63 19.81 1.04 -3.78
C CYS A 63 21.30 0.70 -3.85
N GLN A 64 21.89 0.91 -5.03
CA GLN A 64 23.34 0.87 -5.17
C GLN A 64 24.01 2.09 -4.48
N PRO A 65 25.01 1.87 -3.60
CA PRO A 65 25.76 2.95 -2.96
C PRO A 65 26.38 3.90 -3.98
N GLY A 66 26.42 5.20 -3.65
CA GLY A 66 27.05 6.24 -4.51
C GLY A 66 26.17 6.77 -5.64
N THR A 67 24.95 6.26 -5.81
CA THR A 67 23.97 6.85 -6.73
C THR A 67 23.08 7.84 -5.97
N VAL A 68 23.04 9.11 -6.42
CA VAL A 68 22.06 10.13 -5.96
C VAL A 68 20.61 9.63 -6.13
N ALA A 69 20.44 8.57 -6.93
CA ALA A 69 19.22 7.85 -7.23
C ALA A 69 18.53 7.20 -6.02
N CYS A 70 19.15 7.10 -4.84
CA CYS A 70 18.47 6.49 -3.70
C CYS A 70 17.58 7.46 -2.90
N ILE A 71 18.04 8.71 -2.75
CA ILE A 71 17.28 9.81 -2.13
C ILE A 71 16.26 10.36 -3.13
N ALA A 72 16.63 10.48 -4.41
CA ALA A 72 15.72 10.78 -5.51
C ALA A 72 14.88 9.58 -5.96
N GLY A 73 15.20 8.38 -5.44
CA GLY A 73 14.55 7.14 -5.81
C GLY A 73 13.10 7.12 -5.38
N GLY A 74 12.25 6.57 -6.24
CA GLY A 74 10.84 6.37 -5.94
C GLY A 74 10.61 5.58 -4.64
N PRO A 75 9.36 5.49 -4.17
CA PRO A 75 9.03 5.01 -2.84
C PRO A 75 9.45 3.55 -2.56
N LEU A 76 9.75 2.78 -3.61
CA LEU A 76 10.07 1.34 -3.57
C LEU A 76 11.53 1.01 -3.19
N LEU A 77 12.41 2.03 -3.11
CA LEU A 77 13.84 1.85 -2.88
C LEU A 77 14.26 2.28 -1.47
N ALA A 78 15.20 1.53 -0.87
CA ALA A 78 15.76 1.78 0.45
C ALA A 78 17.25 2.16 0.41
N SER A 79 17.67 3.15 1.21
CA SER A 79 19.07 3.50 1.45
C SER A 79 19.74 2.57 2.46
N SER A 80 18.96 1.82 3.23
CA SER A 80 19.49 0.90 4.23
C SER A 80 18.68 -0.40 4.41
N PRO A 81 19.27 -1.42 5.06
CA PRO A 81 18.54 -2.63 5.44
C PRO A 81 17.36 -2.35 6.37
N ALA A 82 17.44 -1.36 7.28
CA ALA A 82 16.32 -1.03 8.16
C ALA A 82 15.15 -0.41 7.37
N GLU A 83 15.43 0.46 6.42
CA GLU A 83 14.41 0.99 5.52
C GLU A 83 13.83 -0.10 4.61
N ALA A 84 14.65 -1.04 4.12
CA ALA A 84 14.17 -2.18 3.36
C ALA A 84 13.24 -3.09 4.17
N HIS A 85 13.60 -3.38 5.43
CA HIS A 85 12.71 -4.10 6.36
C HIS A 85 11.41 -3.34 6.59
N TRP A 86 11.47 -2.02 6.72
CA TRP A 86 10.28 -1.17 6.83
C TRP A 86 9.39 -1.29 5.59
N LEU A 87 9.96 -1.27 4.38
CA LEU A 87 9.20 -1.44 3.13
C LEU A 87 8.47 -2.78 3.08
N ILE A 88 9.17 -3.87 3.40
CA ILE A 88 8.61 -5.22 3.45
C ILE A 88 7.45 -5.29 4.47
N ALA A 89 7.66 -4.75 5.67
CA ALA A 89 6.66 -4.78 6.73
C ALA A 89 5.38 -4.00 6.40
N HIS A 90 5.46 -3.03 5.49
CA HIS A 90 4.33 -2.17 5.09
C HIS A 90 3.81 -2.46 3.67
N GLY A 91 4.16 -3.64 3.12
CA GLY A 91 3.56 -4.16 1.88
C GLY A 91 4.08 -3.56 0.58
N TYR A 92 5.22 -2.87 0.61
CA TYR A 92 5.85 -2.34 -0.59
C TYR A 92 6.52 -3.48 -1.39
N PRO A 93 6.33 -3.56 -2.71
CA PRO A 93 7.12 -4.43 -3.56
C PRO A 93 8.56 -3.93 -3.70
N SER A 94 9.48 -4.84 -3.97
CA SER A 94 10.77 -4.45 -4.55
C SER A 94 10.56 -3.88 -5.97
N PRO A 95 11.49 -3.10 -6.53
CA PRO A 95 11.38 -2.61 -7.90
C PRO A 95 11.21 -3.74 -8.94
N ALA A 96 11.91 -4.86 -8.76
CA ALA A 96 11.80 -6.01 -9.65
C ALA A 96 10.43 -6.68 -9.53
N GLU A 97 9.91 -6.84 -8.31
CA GLU A 97 8.59 -7.41 -8.08
C GLU A 97 7.49 -6.50 -8.64
N HIS A 98 7.59 -5.19 -8.42
CA HIS A 98 6.67 -4.23 -9.01
C HIS A 98 6.67 -4.34 -10.53
N ALA A 99 7.85 -4.36 -11.16
CA ALA A 99 7.96 -4.49 -12.62
C ALA A 99 7.41 -5.82 -13.16
N ARG A 100 7.48 -6.91 -12.38
CA ARG A 100 6.87 -8.20 -12.72
C ARG A 100 5.35 -8.11 -12.63
N LEU A 101 4.82 -7.63 -11.49
CA LEU A 101 3.39 -7.51 -11.25
C LEU A 101 2.71 -6.51 -12.21
N SER A 102 3.36 -5.39 -12.55
CA SER A 102 2.81 -4.41 -13.50
C SER A 102 2.61 -4.94 -14.92
N LYS A 103 3.20 -6.09 -15.26
CA LYS A 103 3.03 -6.74 -16.57
C LYS A 103 1.94 -7.82 -16.57
N MET A 104 1.39 -8.14 -15.40
CA MET A 104 0.34 -9.15 -15.27
C MET A 104 -1.01 -8.62 -15.71
N ASP A 105 -1.85 -9.52 -16.19
CA ASP A 105 -3.26 -9.23 -16.39
C ASP A 105 -4.04 -9.23 -15.07
N LEU A 106 -5.31 -8.81 -15.13
CA LEU A 106 -6.15 -8.68 -13.95
C LEU A 106 -6.37 -10.02 -13.22
N ALA A 107 -6.49 -11.13 -13.95
CA ALA A 107 -6.73 -12.46 -13.37
C ALA A 107 -5.48 -12.99 -12.65
N GLN A 108 -4.30 -12.76 -13.24
CA GLN A 108 -3.01 -13.06 -12.62
C GLN A 108 -2.79 -12.23 -11.34
N LEU A 109 -3.05 -10.92 -11.39
CA LEU A 109 -2.98 -10.04 -10.22
C LEU A 109 -3.96 -10.49 -9.11
N GLN A 110 -5.16 -10.90 -9.49
CA GLN A 110 -6.15 -11.44 -8.56
C GLN A 110 -5.65 -12.73 -7.90
N ALA A 111 -5.07 -13.66 -8.66
CA ALA A 111 -4.57 -14.92 -8.13
C ALA A 111 -3.42 -14.70 -7.13
N GLU A 112 -2.46 -13.82 -7.44
CA GLU A 112 -1.36 -13.45 -6.54
C GLU A 112 -1.87 -12.74 -5.27
N SER A 113 -2.85 -11.84 -5.42
CA SER A 113 -3.55 -11.19 -4.30
C SER A 113 -4.22 -12.22 -3.38
N GLN A 114 -4.91 -13.21 -3.95
CA GLN A 114 -5.55 -14.30 -3.19
C GLN A 114 -4.54 -15.23 -2.53
N ALA A 115 -3.34 -15.36 -3.09
CA ALA A 115 -2.22 -16.07 -2.47
C ALA A 115 -1.55 -15.28 -1.32
N GLY A 116 -1.99 -14.05 -1.05
CA GLY A 116 -1.51 -13.22 0.05
C GLY A 116 -0.40 -12.24 -0.33
N ASN A 117 -0.09 -12.06 -1.62
CA ASN A 117 0.87 -11.07 -2.05
C ASN A 117 0.28 -9.65 -1.86
N GLN A 118 0.82 -8.91 -0.90
CA GLN A 118 0.34 -7.58 -0.51
C GLN A 118 0.51 -6.56 -1.63
N ALA A 119 1.61 -6.60 -2.39
CA ALA A 119 1.83 -5.70 -3.51
C ALA A 119 0.89 -6.02 -4.68
N ALA A 120 0.69 -7.31 -4.98
CA ALA A 120 -0.28 -7.75 -5.97
C ALA A 120 -1.70 -7.34 -5.60
N THR A 121 -2.05 -7.33 -4.31
CA THR A 121 -3.34 -6.80 -3.83
C THR A 121 -3.53 -5.33 -4.19
N VAL A 122 -2.49 -4.52 -4.05
CA VAL A 122 -2.52 -3.09 -4.42
C VAL A 122 -2.68 -2.94 -5.92
N LEU A 123 -1.85 -3.61 -6.72
CA LEU A 123 -1.94 -3.51 -8.19
C LEU A 123 -3.28 -4.07 -8.72
N TYR A 124 -3.79 -5.16 -8.15
CA TYR A 124 -5.12 -5.69 -8.46
C TYR A 124 -6.21 -4.65 -8.18
N GLY A 125 -6.18 -4.00 -7.01
CA GLY A 125 -7.13 -2.97 -6.64
C GLY A 125 -7.06 -1.74 -7.55
N THR A 126 -5.85 -1.25 -7.84
CA THR A 126 -5.62 -0.12 -8.76
C THR A 126 -6.12 -0.45 -10.16
N THR A 127 -5.69 -1.57 -10.75
CA THR A 127 -6.11 -1.97 -12.10
C THR A 127 -7.61 -2.18 -12.17
N THR A 128 -8.22 -2.78 -11.14
CA THR A 128 -9.69 -2.90 -11.04
C THR A 128 -10.38 -1.53 -11.08
N ALA A 129 -9.86 -0.55 -10.32
CA ALA A 129 -10.44 0.79 -10.28
C ALA A 129 -10.36 1.48 -11.65
N LEU A 130 -9.19 1.39 -12.30
CA LEU A 130 -8.91 2.04 -13.58
C LEU A 130 -9.59 1.34 -14.78
N SER A 131 -10.01 0.08 -14.63
CA SER A 131 -10.72 -0.69 -15.67
C SER A 131 -12.24 -0.50 -15.62
N GLY A 132 -12.72 0.62 -15.07
CA GLY A 132 -14.16 0.96 -14.99
C GLY A 132 -14.89 0.43 -13.76
N ARG A 133 -14.21 -0.32 -12.87
CA ARG A 133 -14.79 -0.82 -11.61
C ARG A 133 -14.27 -0.02 -10.40
N PHE A 134 -14.33 1.30 -10.51
CA PHE A 134 -13.74 2.26 -9.57
C PHE A 134 -14.00 1.90 -8.10
N TYR A 135 -15.26 1.83 -7.68
CA TYR A 135 -15.62 1.58 -6.28
C TYR A 135 -15.18 0.20 -5.78
N SER A 136 -15.19 -0.83 -6.65
CA SER A 136 -14.67 -2.15 -6.29
C SER A 136 -13.16 -2.11 -6.06
N GLY A 137 -12.41 -1.46 -6.94
CA GLY A 137 -10.96 -1.30 -6.80
C GLY A 137 -10.59 -0.50 -5.56
N VAL A 138 -11.26 0.63 -5.32
CA VAL A 138 -11.08 1.44 -4.10
C VAL A 138 -11.42 0.63 -2.84
N ALA A 139 -12.45 -0.20 -2.85
CA ALA A 139 -12.77 -1.05 -1.70
C ALA A 139 -11.65 -2.06 -1.39
N ILE A 140 -11.05 -2.67 -2.40
CA ILE A 140 -9.88 -3.56 -2.25
C ILE A 140 -8.71 -2.79 -1.61
N LEU A 141 -8.39 -1.62 -2.17
CA LEU A 141 -7.29 -0.80 -1.69
C LEU A 141 -7.49 -0.31 -0.25
N ARG A 142 -8.70 0.15 0.10
CA ARG A 142 -9.03 0.57 1.47
C ARG A 142 -8.92 -0.59 2.46
N LYS A 143 -9.30 -1.81 2.06
CA LYS A 143 -9.12 -3.00 2.89
C LYS A 143 -7.64 -3.31 3.11
N ALA A 144 -6.81 -3.22 2.07
CA ALA A 144 -5.37 -3.40 2.19
C ALA A 144 -4.74 -2.33 3.12
N ALA A 145 -5.12 -1.07 2.95
CA ALA A 145 -4.68 0.03 3.82
C ALA A 145 -5.08 -0.21 5.29
N ALA A 146 -6.32 -0.64 5.53
CA ALA A 146 -6.81 -0.97 6.87
C ALA A 146 -6.05 -2.16 7.52
N SER A 147 -5.48 -3.06 6.72
CA SER A 147 -4.60 -4.13 7.22
C SER A 147 -3.14 -3.72 7.46
N GLY A 148 -2.81 -2.43 7.34
CA GLY A 148 -1.46 -1.91 7.58
C GLY A 148 -0.56 -1.84 6.34
N ASN A 149 -1.08 -2.11 5.15
CA ASN A 149 -0.34 -1.93 3.90
C ASN A 149 -0.31 -0.44 3.53
N ILE A 150 0.77 0.26 3.88
CA ILE A 150 0.93 1.69 3.57
C ILE A 150 1.07 1.90 2.05
N TYR A 151 1.64 0.94 1.32
CA TYR A 151 1.73 1.02 -0.14
C TYR A 151 0.35 1.11 -0.83
N ALA A 152 -0.72 0.62 -0.20
CA ALA A 152 -2.09 0.76 -0.72
C ALA A 152 -2.55 2.22 -0.89
N TYR A 153 -1.97 3.17 -0.14
CA TYR A 153 -2.27 4.60 -0.32
C TYR A 153 -1.72 5.16 -1.64
N TYR A 154 -0.66 4.57 -2.21
CA TYR A 154 -0.21 4.90 -3.56
C TYR A 154 -1.23 4.42 -4.60
N GLY A 155 -1.75 3.19 -4.46
CA GLY A 155 -2.82 2.70 -5.34
C GLY A 155 -4.10 3.53 -5.25
N LEU A 156 -4.49 3.96 -4.04
CA LEU A 156 -5.60 4.91 -3.85
C LEU A 156 -5.30 6.24 -4.54
N SER A 157 -4.09 6.77 -4.38
CA SER A 157 -3.66 8.00 -5.04
C SER A 157 -3.73 7.89 -6.57
N GLU A 158 -3.29 6.77 -7.13
CA GLU A 158 -3.31 6.49 -8.57
C GLU A 158 -4.73 6.41 -9.13
N ALA A 159 -5.64 5.75 -8.42
CA ALA A 159 -7.05 5.66 -8.82
C ALA A 159 -7.69 7.05 -9.02
N TYR A 160 -7.24 8.06 -8.28
CA TYR A 160 -7.75 9.43 -8.36
C TYR A 160 -6.92 10.39 -9.24
N ILE A 161 -5.71 10.05 -9.69
CA ILE A 161 -4.92 10.94 -10.56
C ILE A 161 -5.12 10.68 -12.06
N CYS A 162 -5.41 9.42 -12.42
CA CYS A 162 -5.57 9.04 -13.81
C CYS A 162 -6.81 9.65 -14.46
N ASP A 163 -6.77 9.75 -15.79
CA ASP A 163 -7.82 10.39 -16.59
C ASP A 163 -9.08 9.52 -16.65
N THR A 164 -9.86 9.59 -15.57
CA THR A 164 -11.12 8.89 -15.37
C THR A 164 -12.17 9.92 -14.92
N PRO A 165 -13.47 9.60 -14.99
CA PRO A 165 -14.51 10.47 -14.43
C PRO A 165 -14.34 10.77 -12.93
N GLN A 166 -13.56 9.95 -12.22
CA GLN A 166 -13.27 10.08 -10.80
C GLN A 166 -11.97 10.85 -10.51
N LYS A 167 -11.30 11.40 -11.54
CA LYS A 167 -10.07 12.18 -11.37
C LYS A 167 -10.28 13.32 -10.36
N ASN A 168 -9.47 13.31 -9.31
CA ASN A 168 -9.44 14.32 -8.27
C ASN A 168 -8.02 14.43 -7.69
N LEU A 169 -7.30 15.50 -8.05
CA LEU A 169 -5.93 15.70 -7.59
C LEU A 169 -5.83 15.90 -6.08
N VAL A 170 -6.85 16.49 -5.46
CA VAL A 170 -6.92 16.71 -4.00
C VAL A 170 -7.05 15.38 -3.27
N ASP A 171 -7.97 14.49 -3.70
CA ASP A 171 -8.09 13.15 -3.12
C ASP A 171 -6.83 12.31 -3.35
N SER A 172 -6.27 12.40 -4.56
CA SER A 172 -5.02 11.74 -4.89
C SER A 172 -3.89 12.15 -3.94
N ALA A 173 -3.76 13.44 -3.66
CA ALA A 173 -2.76 13.96 -2.74
C ALA A 173 -3.08 13.66 -1.26
N ALA A 174 -4.35 13.63 -0.88
CA ALA A 174 -4.78 13.33 0.50
C ALA A 174 -4.37 11.91 0.92
N TYR A 175 -4.46 10.92 0.04
CA TYR A 175 -3.97 9.57 0.33
C TYR A 175 -2.45 9.50 0.48
N LEU A 176 -1.68 10.23 -0.34
CA LEU A 176 -0.23 10.30 -0.18
C LEU A 176 0.18 11.03 1.09
N ARG A 177 -0.55 12.08 1.48
CA ARG A 177 -0.37 12.76 2.77
C ARG A 177 -0.65 11.82 3.93
N LEU A 178 -1.66 10.96 3.81
CA LEU A 178 -1.89 9.93 4.82
C LEU A 178 -0.73 8.92 4.89
N ALA A 179 -0.18 8.47 3.75
CA ALA A 179 1.03 7.64 3.74
C ALA A 179 2.21 8.32 4.44
N TYR A 180 2.40 9.62 4.18
CA TYR A 180 3.41 10.45 4.84
C TYR A 180 3.21 10.51 6.37
N LEU A 181 1.99 10.79 6.82
CA LEU A 181 1.63 10.84 8.26
C LEU A 181 1.82 9.48 8.95
N LEU A 182 1.65 8.37 8.22
CA LEU A 182 1.85 7.02 8.75
C LEU A 182 3.32 6.58 8.76
N GLY A 183 4.21 7.39 8.19
CA GLY A 183 5.66 7.22 8.29
C GLY A 183 6.41 7.16 6.96
N ASP A 184 5.73 7.10 5.80
CA ASP A 184 6.41 7.10 4.51
C ASP A 184 6.88 8.51 4.10
N ARG A 185 8.03 8.93 4.63
CA ARG A 185 8.61 10.23 4.29
C ARG A 185 8.81 10.47 2.79
N LYS A 186 9.02 9.40 1.98
CA LYS A 186 9.24 9.53 0.52
C LYS A 186 7.95 9.83 -0.24
N ALA A 187 6.78 9.72 0.39
CA ALA A 187 5.51 10.16 -0.19
C ALA A 187 5.50 11.68 -0.50
N SER A 188 6.30 12.48 0.20
CA SER A 188 6.46 13.92 -0.04
C SER A 188 6.80 14.26 -1.50
N ALA A 189 7.67 13.49 -2.14
CA ALA A 189 8.01 13.70 -3.56
C ALA A 189 6.82 13.43 -4.48
N ALA A 190 6.03 12.40 -4.20
CA ALA A 190 4.82 12.09 -4.96
C ALA A 190 3.70 13.12 -4.73
N ILE A 191 3.60 13.69 -3.53
CA ILE A 191 2.69 14.81 -3.22
C ILE A 191 3.05 16.03 -4.06
N ALA A 192 4.34 16.40 -4.12
CA ALA A 192 4.81 17.54 -4.91
C ALA A 192 4.47 17.39 -6.41
N GLN A 193 4.53 16.17 -6.93
CA GLN A 193 4.17 15.87 -8.33
C GLN A 193 2.68 16.07 -8.66
N ARG A 194 1.81 16.24 -7.65
CA ARG A 194 0.38 16.53 -7.89
C ARG A 194 0.13 17.93 -8.42
N GLY A 195 1.10 18.85 -8.29
CA GLY A 195 1.01 20.19 -8.85
C GLY A 195 -0.14 21.03 -8.30
N LEU A 196 -0.53 20.78 -7.03
CA LEU A 196 -1.64 21.48 -6.38
C LEU A 196 -1.31 22.95 -6.13
N SER A 197 -2.31 23.81 -6.28
CA SER A 197 -2.28 25.18 -5.78
C SER A 197 -2.25 25.24 -4.24
N ASN A 198 -1.98 26.42 -3.67
CA ASN A 198 -1.95 26.60 -2.22
C ASN A 198 -3.29 26.21 -1.55
N ILE A 199 -4.42 26.57 -2.15
CA ILE A 199 -5.75 26.25 -1.61
C ILE A 199 -5.99 24.74 -1.69
N GLU A 200 -5.67 24.10 -2.81
CA GLU A 200 -5.82 22.65 -2.96
C GLU A 200 -4.92 21.87 -1.99
N ASN A 201 -3.73 22.39 -1.67
CA ASN A 201 -2.88 21.81 -0.64
C ASN A 201 -3.56 21.81 0.73
N VAL A 202 -4.16 22.94 1.14
CA VAL A 202 -4.92 23.03 2.40
C VAL A 202 -6.08 22.02 2.42
N VAL A 203 -6.87 21.95 1.34
CA VAL A 203 -7.99 21.00 1.28
C VAL A 203 -7.48 19.55 1.31
N ALA A 204 -6.35 19.25 0.68
CA ALA A 204 -5.76 17.91 0.73
C ALA A 204 -5.24 17.56 2.13
N ASP A 205 -4.74 18.53 2.90
CA ASP A 205 -4.36 18.36 4.31
C ASP A 205 -5.59 18.07 5.18
N GLU A 206 -6.67 18.84 5.02
CA GLU A 206 -7.94 18.60 5.73
C GLU A 206 -8.51 17.21 5.43
N ARG A 207 -8.52 16.80 4.16
CA ARG A 207 -8.96 15.46 3.76
C ARG A 207 -8.04 14.37 4.33
N ALA A 208 -6.73 14.59 4.32
CA ALA A 208 -5.79 13.64 4.92
C ALA A 208 -6.02 13.48 6.42
N ALA A 209 -6.35 14.56 7.14
CA ALA A 209 -6.70 14.50 8.56
C ALA A 209 -7.99 13.69 8.82
N VAL A 210 -9.01 13.88 7.99
CA VAL A 210 -10.26 13.06 8.07
C VAL A 210 -9.96 11.60 7.76
N LEU A 211 -9.19 11.32 6.71
CA LEU A 211 -8.78 9.95 6.38
C LEU A 211 -7.97 9.33 7.53
N TYR A 212 -7.05 10.09 8.14
CA TYR A 212 -6.28 9.65 9.29
C TYR A 212 -7.20 9.20 10.42
N GLN A 213 -8.26 9.94 10.74
CA GLN A 213 -9.25 9.54 11.75
C GLN A 213 -10.01 8.26 11.38
N ILE A 214 -10.42 8.12 10.12
CA ILE A 214 -11.12 6.91 9.62
C ILE A 214 -10.23 5.68 9.74
N PHE A 215 -8.93 5.85 9.47
CA PHE A 215 -7.93 4.81 9.58
C PHE A 215 -7.21 4.79 10.94
N ALA A 216 -7.61 5.61 11.94
CA ALA A 216 -6.91 5.73 13.23
C ALA A 216 -7.14 4.55 14.19
N ASN A 217 -8.10 3.67 13.85
CA ASN A 217 -8.17 2.33 14.45
C ASN A 217 -7.16 1.34 13.81
N SER A 218 -6.37 1.80 12.85
CA SER A 218 -5.27 1.09 12.17
C SER A 218 -3.90 1.60 12.69
N PRO A 219 -2.76 0.99 12.32
CA PRO A 219 -1.56 0.93 13.17
C PRO A 219 -0.95 2.30 13.49
N ARG A 220 -0.33 2.38 14.69
CA ARG A 220 0.44 3.55 15.12
C ARG A 220 1.44 3.94 14.02
N PRO A 221 1.63 5.25 13.76
CA PRO A 221 2.66 5.71 12.83
C PRO A 221 3.99 5.00 13.10
N SER A 222 4.57 4.43 12.05
CA SER A 222 5.84 3.71 12.09
C SER A 222 6.78 4.46 11.16
N PRO A 223 7.62 5.38 11.66
CA PRO A 223 8.47 6.20 10.81
C PRO A 223 9.41 5.37 9.93
N ARG A 224 9.44 5.68 8.64
CA ARG A 224 10.43 5.13 7.70
C ARG A 224 11.84 5.64 8.07
N PRO A 225 12.82 4.76 8.31
CA PRO A 225 14.17 5.14 8.76
C PRO A 225 14.88 6.19 7.87
N PHE A 226 15.76 6.98 8.50
CA PHE A 226 16.44 8.14 7.91
C PHE A 226 17.87 7.89 7.40
N GLU A 227 18.47 6.73 7.71
CA GLU A 227 19.90 6.41 7.55
C GLU A 227 20.65 7.16 6.44
#